data_AF-A0A8F0K0W9-F1
#
_entry.id   AF-A0A8F0K0W9-F1
#
_cell.length_a   1.000
_cell.length_b   1.000
_cell.length_c   1.000
_cell.angle_alpha   90.00
_cell.angle_beta   90.00
_cell.angle_gamma   90.00
#
_symmetry.space_group_name_H-M   'P 1'
#
loop_
_entity.id
_entity.type
_entity.pdbx_description
1 polymer ?
#
loop_
_entity_poly.entity_id
_entity_poly.type
_entity_poly.pdbx_seq_one_letter_code
_entity_poly.pdbx_strand_id
1 'polypeptide(L)' 'MTIKTFGSVLSDGSFNFLMLPTHFSQKELNGKSLDLNNHPVWTGKRPKEQTEISLFVGKFVKSL' A
#
# COMPACT_ATOMS: atom_id res chain seq x y z
N MET A 1 -25.77 12.12 19.13
CA MET A 1 -24.58 12.44 18.31
C MET A 1 -24.00 11.11 17.85
N THR A 2 -24.18 10.75 16.58
CA THR A 2 -23.80 9.41 16.08
C THR A 2 -22.34 9.45 15.67
N ILE A 3 -21.48 8.78 16.42
CA ILE A 3 -20.05 8.78 16.13
C ILE A 3 -19.73 7.64 15.17
N LYS A 4 -19.09 7.96 14.04
CA LYS A 4 -18.71 6.97 13.02
C LYS A 4 -17.20 6.96 12.84
N THR A 5 -16.66 5.76 12.76
CA THR A 5 -15.23 5.49 12.55
C THR A 5 -14.93 5.52 11.06
N PHE A 6 -13.97 6.34 10.64
CA PHE A 6 -13.49 6.43 9.27
C PHE A 6 -12.07 5.91 9.19
N GLY A 7 -11.79 4.95 8.30
CA GLY A 7 -10.46 4.38 8.22
C GLY A 7 -10.35 3.18 7.29
N SER A 8 -9.22 2.49 7.37
CA SER A 8 -8.89 1.36 6.51
C SER A 8 -8.23 0.22 7.29
N VAL A 9 -8.39 -0.99 6.77
CA VAL A 9 -7.62 -2.16 7.20
C VAL A 9 -6.28 -2.15 6.47
N LEU A 10 -5.19 -2.31 7.22
CA LEU A 10 -3.84 -2.46 6.71
C LEU A 10 -3.56 -3.92 6.34
N SER A 11 -2.47 -4.15 5.62
CA SER A 11 -2.04 -5.41 5.03
C SER A 11 -1.66 -6.48 6.05
N ASP A 12 -1.35 -6.06 7.28
CA ASP A 12 -1.15 -6.93 8.45
C ASP A 12 -2.46 -7.25 9.19
N GLY A 13 -3.60 -6.75 8.69
CA GLY A 13 -4.90 -6.89 9.32
C GLY A 13 -5.16 -5.89 10.45
N SER A 14 -4.21 -4.99 10.73
CA SER A 14 -4.41 -3.95 11.72
C SER A 14 -5.39 -2.87 11.22
N PHE A 15 -5.98 -2.15 12.17
CA PHE A 15 -7.01 -1.16 11.91
C PHE A 15 -6.51 0.26 12.20
N ASN A 16 -6.62 1.15 11.22
CA ASN A 16 -6.33 2.56 11.41
C ASN A 16 -7.61 3.37 11.20
N PHE A 17 -8.16 3.93 12.29
CA PHE A 17 -9.42 4.66 12.29
C PHE A 17 -9.28 6.05 12.93
N LEU A 18 -9.93 7.03 12.32
CA LEU A 18 -10.16 8.36 12.85
C LEU A 18 -11.65 8.52 13.17
N MET A 19 -11.92 9.14 14.31
CA MET A 19 -13.27 9.45 14.75
C MET A 19 -13.69 10.77 14.11
N LEU A 20 -14.64 10.74 13.18
CA LEU A 20 -15.12 11.95 12.50
C LEU A 20 -16.53 12.29 13.01
N PRO A 21 -16.73 13.47 13.62
CA PRO A 21 -18.00 13.82 14.25
C PRO A 21 -19.16 14.08 13.27
N THR A 22 -18.88 14.25 11.98
CA THR A 22 -19.89 14.72 11.00
C THR A 22 -19.89 14.00 9.65
N HIS A 23 -19.02 13.00 9.43
CA HIS A 23 -18.86 12.39 8.11
C HIS A 23 -19.51 11.01 8.02
N PHE A 24 -20.44 10.84 7.08
CA PHE A 24 -21.14 9.59 6.83
C PHE A 24 -20.43 8.82 5.72
N SER A 25 -19.38 8.07 6.07
CA SER A 25 -18.80 7.13 5.11
C SER A 25 -19.57 5.81 5.15
N GLN A 26 -20.31 5.55 4.07
CA GLN A 26 -21.06 4.30 3.84
C GLN A 26 -20.27 3.29 3.00
N LYS A 27 -18.96 3.52 2.84
CA LYS A 27 -18.13 2.69 1.98
C LYS A 27 -17.54 1.55 2.80
N GLU A 28 -17.68 0.33 2.28
CA GLU A 28 -16.99 -0.85 2.79
C GLU A 28 -15.51 -0.53 3.02
N LEU A 29 -14.93 -1.13 4.06
CA LEU A 29 -13.53 -0.91 4.41
C LEU A 29 -12.67 -1.23 3.19
N ASN A 30 -12.14 -0.18 2.55
CA ASN A 30 -11.21 -0.33 1.44
C ASN A 30 -9.93 -0.96 2.00
N GLY A 31 -9.81 -2.28 1.88
CA GLY A 31 -8.57 -2.99 2.13
C GLY A 31 -7.56 -2.52 1.10
N LYS A 32 -6.55 -1.76 1.53
CA LYS A 32 -5.49 -1.33 0.64
C LYS A 32 -4.56 -2.52 0.42
N SER A 33 -4.30 -2.90 -0.83
CA SER A 33 -3.26 -3.90 -1.13
C SER A 33 -1.86 -3.36 -0.85
N LEU A 34 -1.70 -2.03 -0.81
CA LEU A 34 -0.45 -1.33 -0.53
C LEU A 34 -0.64 -0.23 0.53
N ASP A 35 0.12 -0.30 1.61
CA ASP A 35 0.12 0.64 2.73
C ASP A 35 1.50 0.79 3.37
N LEU A 36 1.59 1.54 4.46
CA LEU A 36 2.83 1.81 5.21
C LEU A 36 3.63 0.56 5.58
N ASN A 37 2.95 -0.55 5.89
CA ASN A 37 3.57 -1.77 6.40
C ASN A 37 4.15 -2.65 5.28
N ASN A 38 3.71 -2.47 4.04
CA ASN A 38 4.21 -3.23 2.89
C ASN A 38 4.79 -2.36 1.77
N HIS A 39 4.79 -1.03 1.92
CA HIS A 39 5.36 -0.13 0.93
C HIS A 39 6.90 -0.18 0.95
N PRO A 40 7.58 -0.43 -0.17
CA PRO A 40 9.03 -0.58 -0.23
C PRO A 40 9.81 0.66 0.23
N VAL A 41 9.25 1.86 0.07
CA VAL A 41 9.90 3.11 0.52
C VAL A 41 9.82 3.27 2.04
N TRP A 42 8.70 2.88 2.66
CA TRP A 42 8.50 3.06 4.10
C TRP A 42 9.09 1.91 4.92
N THR A 43 9.06 0.69 4.38
CA THR A 43 9.66 -0.49 5.03
C THR A 43 11.18 -0.59 4.84
N GLY A 44 11.75 0.16 3.89
CA GLY A 44 13.13 0.00 3.44
C GLY A 44 13.42 -1.34 2.72
N LYS A 45 12.42 -2.24 2.65
CA LYS A 45 12.51 -3.55 1.99
C LYS A 45 12.24 -3.40 0.50
N ARG A 46 13.09 -2.64 -0.18
CA ARG A 46 13.02 -2.55 -1.64
C ARG A 46 13.42 -3.88 -2.27
N PRO A 47 12.68 -4.36 -3.28
CA PRO A 47 13.18 -5.42 -4.14
C PRO A 47 14.57 -5.02 -4.63
N LYS A 48 15.55 -5.90 -4.43
CA LYS A 48 16.95 -5.65 -4.82
C LYS A 48 17.08 -5.51 -6.34
N GLU A 49 16.13 -6.06 -7.08
CA GLU A 49 16.08 -6.05 -8.54
C GLU A 49 14.83 -5.30 -9.01
N GLN A 50 15.03 -4.23 -9.80
CA GLN A 50 13.95 -3.64 -10.59
C GLN A 50 13.75 -4.51 -11.82
N THR A 51 12.77 -5.41 -11.75
CA THR A 51 12.54 -6.46 -12.76
C THR A 51 12.50 -5.93 -14.20
N GLU A 52 11.83 -4.82 -14.47
CA GLU A 52 11.68 -4.33 -15.85
C GLU A 52 12.97 -3.72 -16.43
N ILE A 53 13.70 -2.92 -15.65
CA ILE A 53 14.98 -2.32 -16.08
C ILE A 53 16.06 -3.39 -16.16
N SER A 54 16.13 -4.29 -15.18
CA SER A 54 17.07 -5.41 -15.18
C SER A 54 16.84 -6.35 -16.38
N LEU A 55 15.59 -6.65 -16.72
CA LEU A 55 15.24 -7.43 -17.91
C LEU A 55 15.60 -6.69 -19.21
N PHE A 56 15.37 -5.37 -19.26
CA PHE A 56 15.73 -4.54 -20.41
C PHE A 56 17.25 -4.53 -20.63
N VAL A 57 18.04 -4.25 -19.60
CA VAL A 57 19.52 -4.28 -19.67
C VAL A 57 20.03 -5.68 -20.05
N GLY A 58 19.44 -6.74 -19.49
CA GLY A 58 19.80 -8.12 -19.82
C GLY A 58 19.61 -8.47 -21.31
N LYS A 59 18.64 -7.86 -22.00
CA LYS A 59 18.47 -8.03 -23.46
C LYS A 59 19.60 -7.39 -24.26
N PHE A 60 20.12 -6.24 -23.82
CA PHE A 60 21.23 -5.56 -24.49
C PHE A 60 22.56 -6.27 -24.25
N VAL A 61 22.81 -6.77 -23.04
CA VAL A 61 24.05 -7.47 -22.70
C VAL A 61 24.19 -8.82 -23.44
N LYS A 62 23.08 -9.51 -23.73
CA LYS A 62 23.10 -10.75 -24.54
C LYS A 62 23.30 -10.54 -26.04
N SER A 63 23.23 -9.30 -26.51
CA SER A 63 23.33 -8.96 -27.93
C SER A 63 24.72 -8.42 -28.32
N LEU A 64 25.67 -8.42 -27.38
CA LEU A 64 27.11 -8.18 -27.58
C LEU A 64 27.87 -9.52 -27.48
#